data_AF-A0A1M5A691-F1
#
_entry.id   AF-A0A1M5A691-F1
#
_cell.length_a   1.000
_cell.length_b   1.000
_cell.length_c   1.000
_cell.angle_alpha   90.00
_cell.angle_beta   90.00
_cell.angle_gamma   90.00
#
_symmetry.space_group_name_H-M   'P 1'
#
loop_
_entity.id
_entity.type
_entity.pdbx_description
1 polymer ?
#
loop_
_entity_poly.entity_id
_entity_poly.type
_entity_poly.pdbx_seq_one_letter_code
_entity_poly.pdbx_strand_id
1 'polypeptide(L)'
;MNEIKRLTPPQSRKVNALVRRTCCNYDSGNCILLDDGDYCVCPQLISYSLLCKWFRIAVLPADTELYAELYHAEDMRRCSVCGASFASSSNRAIYCPDCRKRITRRQTAERMRKMRANVTR
;
A
#
# COMPACT_ATOMS: atom_id res chain seq x y z
N MET A 1 10.80 11.55 -4.46
CA MET A 1 11.46 10.25 -4.62
C MET A 1 10.52 9.21 -4.03
N ASN A 2 9.98 8.29 -4.84
CA ASN A 2 9.08 7.26 -4.32
C ASN A 2 9.85 6.40 -3.31
N GLU A 3 9.33 6.29 -2.09
CA GLU A 3 9.91 5.45 -1.04
C GLU A 3 10.05 4.01 -1.55
N ILE A 4 11.27 3.46 -1.48
CA ILE A 4 11.55 2.09 -1.92
C ILE A 4 11.12 1.15 -0.79
N LYS A 5 10.01 0.43 -1.00
CA LYS A 5 9.47 -0.53 -0.03
C LYS A 5 10.48 -1.65 0.24
N ARG A 6 10.86 -1.84 1.51
CA ARG A 6 11.65 -2.97 1.98
C ARG A 6 10.75 -4.20 2.20
N LEU A 7 11.24 -5.36 1.82
CA LEU A 7 10.53 -6.63 1.96
C LEU A 7 11.02 -7.38 3.19
N THR A 8 10.10 -8.00 3.91
CA THR A 8 10.45 -9.03 4.89
C THR A 8 10.96 -10.29 4.17
N PRO A 9 11.70 -11.20 4.84
CA PRO A 9 12.18 -12.42 4.21
C PRO A 9 11.07 -13.30 3.58
N PRO A 10 9.88 -13.49 4.22
CA PRO A 10 8.75 -14.17 3.58
C PRO A 10 8.26 -13.48 2.31
N GLN A 11 8.11 -12.15 2.34
CA GLN A 11 7.70 -11.36 1.17
C GLN A 11 8.71 -11.46 0.02
N SER A 12 10.01 -11.38 0.34
CA SER A 12 11.10 -11.54 -0.64
C SER A 12 11.02 -12.90 -1.35
N ARG A 13 10.75 -13.99 -0.62
CA ARG A 13 10.55 -15.31 -1.23
C ARG A 13 9.36 -15.35 -2.19
N LYS A 14 8.23 -14.76 -1.81
CA LYS A 14 7.03 -14.68 -2.68
C LYS A 14 7.29 -13.85 -3.94
N VAL A 15 7.91 -12.68 -3.79
CA VAL A 15 8.33 -11.81 -4.91
C VAL A 15 9.29 -12.55 -5.84
N ASN A 16 10.31 -13.22 -5.28
CA ASN A 16 11.27 -13.97 -6.07
C ASN A 16 10.64 -15.15 -6.80
N ALA A 17 9.68 -15.84 -6.19
CA ALA A 17 8.91 -16.89 -6.86
C ALA A 17 8.09 -16.32 -8.02
N LEU A 18 7.42 -15.18 -7.81
CA LEU A 18 6.64 -14.50 -8.86
C LEU A 18 7.51 -14.07 -10.04
N VAL A 19 8.65 -13.44 -9.79
CA VAL A 19 9.62 -13.04 -10.84
C VAL A 19 9.99 -14.25 -11.69
N ARG A 20 10.40 -15.36 -11.06
CA ARG A 20 10.85 -16.56 -11.78
C ARG A 20 9.78 -17.19 -12.65
N ARG A 21 8.51 -17.14 -12.23
CA ARG A 21 7.40 -17.79 -12.95
C ARG A 21 6.77 -16.93 -14.04
N THR A 22 6.85 -15.58 -13.95
CA THR A 22 6.02 -14.70 -14.78
C THR A 22 6.74 -13.51 -15.41
N CYS A 23 7.92 -13.11 -14.93
CA CYS A 23 8.60 -11.95 -15.50
C CYS A 23 9.19 -12.33 -16.86
N CYS A 24 8.68 -11.74 -17.94
CA CYS A 24 9.19 -11.98 -19.30
C CYS A 24 10.66 -11.60 -19.49
N ASN A 25 11.19 -10.73 -18.62
CA ASN A 25 12.57 -10.29 -18.67
C ASN A 25 13.51 -11.17 -17.81
N TYR A 26 12.97 -12.15 -17.10
CA TYR A 26 13.77 -13.05 -16.28
C TYR A 26 14.25 -14.25 -17.09
N ASP A 27 15.56 -14.48 -17.10
CA ASP A 27 16.16 -15.70 -17.60
C ASP A 27 17.27 -16.18 -16.66
N SER A 28 17.13 -17.39 -16.11
CA SER A 28 18.20 -18.11 -15.39
C SER A 28 18.95 -17.34 -14.29
N GLY A 29 18.32 -16.33 -13.68
CA GLY A 29 18.94 -15.47 -12.66
C GLY A 29 19.20 -14.03 -13.12
N ASN A 30 19.21 -13.82 -14.42
CA ASN A 30 19.55 -12.56 -15.10
C ASN A 30 18.31 -11.83 -15.62
N CYS A 31 18.51 -10.60 -16.07
CA CYS A 31 17.49 -9.72 -16.58
C CYS A 31 17.83 -9.27 -18.01
N ILE A 32 17.28 -9.97 -19.01
CA ILE A 32 17.56 -9.75 -20.44
C ILE A 32 17.33 -8.31 -20.90
N LEU A 33 16.43 -7.56 -20.25
CA LEU A 33 16.17 -6.15 -20.58
C LEU A 33 17.33 -5.22 -20.20
N LEU A 34 18.13 -5.62 -19.20
CA LEU A 34 19.27 -4.85 -18.70
C LEU A 34 20.61 -5.43 -19.17
N ASP A 35 20.58 -6.59 -19.84
CA ASP A 35 21.75 -7.20 -20.45
C ASP A 35 22.16 -6.35 -21.67
N ASP A 36 23.27 -5.60 -21.58
CA ASP A 36 23.82 -4.77 -22.66
C ASP A 36 25.02 -5.46 -23.33
N GLY A 37 24.87 -6.75 -23.62
CA GLY A 37 25.94 -7.63 -24.13
C GLY A 37 26.66 -8.44 -23.04
N ASP A 38 26.45 -8.11 -21.76
CA ASP A 38 26.88 -8.89 -20.60
C ASP A 38 25.69 -9.24 -19.70
N TYR A 39 25.69 -10.44 -19.11
CA TYR A 39 24.63 -10.88 -18.20
C TYR A 39 24.49 -9.94 -16.99
N CYS A 40 23.29 -9.43 -16.77
CA CYS A 40 22.93 -8.60 -15.64
C CYS A 40 22.03 -9.38 -14.68
N VAL A 41 22.49 -9.60 -13.45
CA VAL A 41 21.70 -10.28 -12.41
C VAL A 41 20.40 -9.50 -12.16
N CYS A 42 19.26 -10.21 -12.10
CA CYS A 42 17.96 -9.58 -11.92
C CYS A 42 17.92 -8.71 -10.64
N PRO A 43 17.79 -7.37 -10.75
CA PRO A 43 17.86 -6.49 -9.58
C PRO A 43 16.74 -6.72 -8.56
N GLN A 44 15.60 -7.24 -9.02
CA GLN A 44 14.47 -7.55 -8.14
C GLN A 44 14.76 -8.77 -7.25
N LEU A 45 15.57 -9.73 -7.70
CA LEU A 45 15.88 -10.95 -6.94
C LEU A 45 16.87 -10.73 -5.80
N ILE A 46 17.74 -9.72 -5.93
CA ILE A 46 18.89 -9.51 -5.01
C ILE A 46 18.68 -8.40 -3.98
N SER A 47 17.64 -7.58 -4.12
CA SER A 47 17.58 -6.28 -3.44
C SER A 47 16.72 -6.21 -2.18
N TYR A 48 16.01 -7.29 -1.82
CA TYR A 48 15.07 -7.34 -0.69
C TYR A 48 14.12 -6.12 -0.63
N SER A 49 13.80 -5.55 -1.79
CA SER A 49 13.01 -4.32 -1.91
C SER A 49 12.28 -4.26 -3.25
N LEU A 50 11.17 -3.52 -3.32
CA LEU A 50 10.44 -3.28 -4.56
C LEU A 50 11.08 -2.16 -5.39
N LEU A 51 12.30 -2.38 -5.87
CA LEU A 51 13.03 -1.38 -6.66
C LEU A 51 12.74 -1.46 -8.17
N CYS A 52 12.41 -2.65 -8.68
CA CYS A 52 12.21 -2.83 -10.10
C CYS A 52 10.86 -2.22 -10.53
N LYS A 53 10.92 -1.12 -11.30
CA LYS A 53 9.71 -0.44 -11.80
C LYS A 53 8.85 -1.37 -12.66
N TRP A 54 9.47 -2.13 -13.56
CA TRP A 54 8.78 -3.11 -14.40
C TRP A 54 8.05 -4.15 -13.56
N PHE A 55 8.72 -4.72 -12.55
CA PHE A 55 8.09 -5.66 -11.64
C PHE A 55 6.83 -5.07 -11.00
N ARG A 56 6.91 -3.85 -10.47
CA ARG A 56 5.77 -3.21 -9.79
C ARG A 56 4.56 -2.97 -10.70
N ILE A 57 4.78 -2.57 -11.95
CA ILE A 57 3.68 -2.14 -12.84
C ILE A 57 3.13 -3.27 -13.71
N ALA A 58 3.96 -4.26 -14.08
CA ALA A 58 3.60 -5.26 -15.08
C ALA A 58 3.55 -6.68 -14.52
N VAL A 59 4.42 -7.01 -13.54
CA VAL A 59 4.56 -8.38 -13.04
C VAL A 59 3.75 -8.59 -11.76
N LEU A 60 3.92 -7.69 -10.78
CA LEU A 60 3.27 -7.79 -9.47
C LEU A 60 1.74 -7.80 -9.55
N PRO A 61 1.07 -7.00 -10.41
CA PRO A 61 -0.39 -7.04 -10.53
C PRO A 61 -0.95 -8.39 -11.01
N ALA A 62 -0.13 -9.25 -11.62
CA ALA A 62 -0.55 -10.60 -12.01
C ALA A 62 -0.79 -11.54 -10.81
N ASP A 63 -0.28 -11.19 -9.62
CA ASP A 63 -0.58 -11.86 -8.36
C ASP A 63 -1.35 -10.90 -7.45
N THR A 64 -2.68 -10.95 -7.54
CA THR A 64 -3.57 -10.04 -6.81
C THR A 64 -3.44 -10.17 -5.29
N GLU A 65 -3.14 -11.37 -4.79
CA GLU A 65 -2.97 -11.63 -3.36
C GLU A 65 -1.64 -11.04 -2.85
N LEU A 66 -0.54 -11.26 -3.57
CA LEU A 66 0.75 -10.67 -3.22
C LEU A 66 0.74 -9.15 -3.38
N TYR A 67 0.09 -8.61 -4.42
CA TYR A 67 -0.09 -7.17 -4.58
C TYR A 67 -0.81 -6.58 -3.37
N ALA A 68 -1.92 -7.19 -2.97
CA ALA A 68 -2.69 -6.84 -1.79
C ALA A 68 -1.84 -6.91 -0.51
N GLU A 69 -1.09 -7.99 -0.27
CA GLU A 69 -0.22 -8.13 0.89
C GLU A 69 0.84 -7.02 0.97
N LEU A 70 1.47 -6.69 -0.16
CA LEU A 70 2.55 -5.72 -0.21
C LEU A 70 2.05 -4.28 -0.08
N TYR A 71 0.88 -3.94 -0.62
CA TYR A 71 0.37 -2.57 -0.60
C TYR A 71 -0.67 -2.28 0.50
N HIS A 72 -1.53 -3.23 0.88
CA HIS A 72 -2.55 -2.98 1.91
C HIS A 72 -1.99 -2.78 3.32
N ALA A 73 -0.77 -3.26 3.60
CA ALA A 73 -0.12 -2.98 4.88
C ALA A 73 0.25 -1.48 5.05
N GLU A 74 0.48 -0.75 3.96
CA GLU A 74 0.87 0.67 3.98
C GLU A 74 -0.35 1.62 3.96
N ASP A 75 -1.49 1.15 3.43
CA ASP A 75 -2.74 1.93 3.42
C ASP A 75 -3.48 1.94 4.78
N MET A 76 -2.94 1.23 5.77
CA MET A 76 -3.47 1.22 7.13
C MET A 76 -3.00 2.43 7.93
N ARG A 77 -3.88 3.42 8.07
CA ARG A 77 -3.67 4.58 8.93
C ARG A 77 -4.03 4.22 10.37
N ARG A 78 -3.50 4.95 11.35
CA ARG A 78 -3.94 4.85 12.75
C ARG A 78 -4.95 5.93 13.06
N CYS A 79 -6.04 5.55 13.71
CA CYS A 79 -7.05 6.51 14.15
C CYS A 79 -6.48 7.40 15.26
N SER A 80 -6.60 8.72 15.13
CA SER A 80 -6.11 9.65 16.15
C SER A 80 -6.90 9.62 17.47
N VAL A 81 -8.03 8.89 17.52
CA VAL A 81 -8.93 8.84 18.68
C VAL A 81 -8.73 7.55 19.46
N CYS A 82 -8.76 6.41 18.78
CA CYS A 82 -8.66 5.10 19.42
C CYS A 82 -7.35 4.36 19.14
N GLY A 83 -6.47 4.90 18.29
CA GLY A 83 -5.21 4.25 17.90
C GLY A 83 -5.36 3.06 16.94
N ALA A 84 -6.58 2.57 16.69
CA ALA A 84 -6.82 1.42 15.82
C ALA A 84 -6.34 1.66 14.39
N SER A 85 -5.71 0.64 13.80
CA SER A 85 -5.34 0.62 12.39
C SER A 85 -6.60 0.49 11.52
N PHE A 86 -6.71 1.26 10.45
CA PHE A 86 -7.84 1.23 9.53
C PHE A 86 -7.37 1.54 8.11
N ALA A 87 -7.96 0.86 7.13
CA ALA A 87 -7.71 1.17 5.72
C ALA A 87 -8.34 2.53 5.35
N SER A 88 -7.62 3.34 4.58
CA SER A 88 -8.15 4.59 4.05
C SER A 88 -7.85 4.75 2.57
N SER A 89 -8.88 5.03 1.76
CA SER A 89 -8.71 5.44 0.36
C SER A 89 -8.27 6.90 0.21
N SER A 90 -8.17 7.67 1.30
CA SER A 90 -7.79 9.08 1.28
C SER A 90 -6.65 9.39 2.25
N ASN A 91 -5.67 10.17 1.77
CA ASN A 91 -4.59 10.73 2.59
C ASN A 91 -5.08 11.71 3.66
N ARG A 92 -6.33 12.20 3.56
CA ARG A 92 -6.94 13.13 4.53
C ARG A 92 -7.69 12.43 5.66
N ALA A 93 -7.85 11.11 5.65
CA ALA A 93 -8.59 10.43 6.71
C ALA A 93 -7.78 10.40 8.02
N ILE A 94 -8.39 10.83 9.12
CA ILE A 94 -7.77 10.89 10.45
C ILE A 94 -8.45 9.91 11.43
N TYR A 95 -9.70 9.53 11.16
CA TYR A 95 -10.51 8.69 12.04
C TYR A 95 -10.87 7.37 11.37
N CYS A 96 -10.85 6.27 12.14
CA CYS A 96 -11.43 5.01 11.69
C CYS A 96 -12.95 5.18 11.48
N PRO A 97 -13.61 4.27 10.73
CA PRO A 97 -15.02 4.37 10.41
C PRO A 97 -15.94 4.56 11.63
N ASP A 98 -15.63 3.91 12.75
CA ASP A 98 -16.44 3.98 13.97
C ASP A 98 -16.27 5.31 14.70
N CYS A 99 -15.03 5.75 14.92
CA CYS A 99 -14.75 7.06 15.52
C CYS A 99 -15.30 8.19 14.65
N ARG A 100 -15.22 8.07 13.32
CA ARG A 100 -15.81 9.02 12.37
C ARG A 100 -17.31 9.14 12.58
N LYS A 101 -18.04 8.02 12.62
CA LYS A 101 -19.50 8.01 12.86
C LYS A 101 -19.86 8.67 14.19
N ARG A 102 -19.13 8.35 15.27
CA ARG A 102 -19.38 8.93 16.61
C ARG A 102 -19.16 10.44 16.63
N ILE A 103 -18.06 10.92 16.06
CA ILE A 103 -17.73 12.36 16.00
C ILE A 103 -18.75 13.11 15.15
N THR A 104 -19.09 12.60 13.96
CA THR A 104 -20.09 13.23 13.09
C THR A 104 -21.44 13.35 13.80
N ARG A 105 -21.91 12.30 14.49
CA ARG A 105 -23.17 12.37 15.27
C ARG A 105 -23.13 13.47 16.34
N ARG A 106 -22.01 13.58 17.08
CA ARG A 106 -21.82 14.62 18.10
C ARG A 106 -21.85 16.02 17.49
N GLN A 107 -21.09 16.25 16.42
CA GLN A 107 -21.04 17.54 15.72
C GLN A 107 -22.40 17.93 15.15
N THR A 108 -23.14 17.00 14.55
CA THR A 108 -24.50 17.24 14.05
C THR A 108 -25.45 17.59 15.20
N ALA A 109 -25.41 16.89 16.33
CA ALA A 109 -26.24 17.19 17.49
C ALA A 109 -25.92 18.57 18.09
N GLU A 110 -24.65 18.95 18.19
CA GLU A 110 -24.22 20.28 18.62
C GLU A 110 -24.68 21.39 17.66
N ARG A 111 -24.55 21.17 16.34
CA ARG A 111 -25.05 22.09 15.32
C ARG A 111 -26.57 22.31 15.45
N MET A 112 -27.35 21.24 15.60
CA MET A 112 -28.81 21.35 15.74
C MET A 112 -29.22 22.05 17.03
N ARG A 113 -28.50 21.83 18.14
CA ARG A 113 -28.73 22.57 19.39
C ARG A 113 -28.53 24.07 19.21
N LYS A 114 -27.42 24.49 18.58
CA LYS A 114 -27.16 25.92 18.28
C LYS A 114 -28.22 26.52 17.36
N MET A 115 -28.63 25.79 16.32
CA MET A 115 -29.65 26.25 15.39
C MET A 115 -31.00 26.48 16.09
N ARG A 116 -31.42 25.55 16.95
CA ARG A 116 -32.65 25.70 17.74
C ARG A 116 -32.57 26.88 18.73
N ALA A 117 -31.44 27.01 19.43
CA ALA A 117 -31.23 28.10 20.38
C ALA A 117 -31.31 29.50 19.72
N ASN A 118 -30.82 29.63 18.49
CA ASN A 118 -30.89 30.87 17.72
C ASN A 118 -32.30 31.19 17.18
N VAL A 119 -33.19 30.20 17.09
CA VAL A 119 -34.59 30.41 16.67
C VAL A 119 -35.46 30.84 17.87
N THR A 120 -35.12 30.40 19.07
CA THR A 120 -35.81 30.76 20.33
C THR A 120 -35.36 32.09 20.94
N ARG A 121 -34.51 32.87 20.25
CA ARG A 121 -33.98 34.16 20.69
C ARG A 121 -34.49 35.27 19.79
#